data_AF-A0A7S2YEA8-F1
#
_entry.id   AF-A0A7S2YEA8-F1
#
_cell.length_a   1.000
_cell.length_b   1.000
_cell.length_c   1.000
_cell.angle_alpha   90.00
_cell.angle_beta   90.00
_cell.angle_gamma   90.00
#
_symmetry.space_group_name_H-M   'P 1'
#
loop_
_entity.id
_entity.type
_entity.pdbx_description
1 polymer ?
#
loop_
_entity_poly.entity_id
_entity_poly.type
_entity_poly.pdbx_seq_one_letter_code
_entity_poly.pdbx_strand_id
1 'polypeptide(L)'
;MSSIHNGAMTDEAETTIRDLFVASGYNEQELQSAVAAERDVLGSNNNNHSCQESQPEMQPQEARQGLQEAIAQLPASQRQAYGEAVQQSPLVVDIETPAERFLLVCRYDFWAAAIRMTKYWTERKNVFGPDRFHFPLLLEPSEDCPSALDQDTIEAIQRCSLVILPVVDDYNRGVALHDRDLVNAVNDDRSR
;
A
#
# COMPACT_ATOMS: atom_id res chain seq x y z
N MET A 1 13.79 34.82 15.60
CA MET A 1 12.64 35.12 14.73
C MET A 1 12.96 34.57 13.35
N SER A 2 12.58 33.33 13.08
CA SER A 2 12.83 32.67 11.78
C SER A 2 11.50 32.29 11.16
N SER A 3 11.21 32.92 10.02
CA SER A 3 10.04 32.67 9.17
C SER A 3 10.15 31.31 8.49
N ILE A 4 9.06 30.56 8.53
CA ILE A 4 8.87 29.33 7.75
C ILE A 4 8.55 29.73 6.31
N HIS A 5 9.34 29.23 5.36
CA HIS A 5 9.09 29.35 3.92
C HIS A 5 8.26 28.14 3.50
N ASN A 6 6.98 28.35 3.18
CA ASN A 6 6.16 27.35 2.51
C ASN A 6 6.65 27.21 1.07
N GLY A 7 7.15 26.03 0.72
CA GLY A 7 7.52 25.68 -0.65
C GLY A 7 6.26 25.60 -1.51
N ALA A 8 6.12 26.56 -2.43
CA ALA A 8 5.13 26.53 -3.49
C ALA A 8 5.38 25.31 -4.39
N MET A 9 4.32 24.52 -4.61
CA MET A 9 4.23 23.54 -5.68
C MET A 9 4.34 24.31 -7.00
N THR A 10 5.32 23.98 -7.83
CA THR A 10 5.63 24.74 -9.05
C THR A 10 4.54 24.51 -10.10
N ASP A 11 4.10 25.60 -10.74
CA ASP A 11 3.07 25.64 -11.81
C ASP A 11 3.32 24.64 -12.95
N GLU A 12 4.54 24.14 -13.11
CA GLU A 12 4.93 23.11 -14.08
C GLU A 12 4.31 21.74 -13.79
N ALA A 13 4.09 21.37 -12.52
CA ALA A 13 3.50 20.09 -12.15
C ALA A 13 1.99 20.05 -12.42
N GLU A 14 1.28 21.16 -12.16
CA GLU A 14 -0.14 21.28 -12.50
C GLU A 14 -0.36 21.29 -14.02
N THR A 15 0.53 21.94 -14.77
CA THR A 15 0.47 21.96 -16.25
C THR A 15 0.68 20.56 -16.84
N THR A 16 1.62 19.79 -16.28
CA THR A 16 1.92 18.41 -16.74
C THR A 16 0.75 17.45 -16.51
N ILE A 17 0.06 17.56 -15.37
CA ILE A 17 -1.12 16.73 -15.06
C ILE A 17 -2.29 17.10 -15.99
N ARG A 18 -2.46 18.39 -16.30
CA ARG A 18 -3.51 18.88 -17.20
C ARG A 18 -3.28 18.42 -18.65
N ASP A 19 -2.04 18.42 -19.11
CA ASP A 19 -1.67 18.00 -20.47
C ASP A 19 -1.79 16.48 -20.68
N LEU A 20 -1.47 15.67 -19.66
CA LEU A 20 -1.68 14.22 -19.68
C LEU A 20 -3.18 13.84 -19.75
N PHE A 21 -4.05 14.68 -19.17
CA PHE A 21 -5.49 14.41 -19.14
C PHE A 21 -6.20 14.78 -20.45
N VAL A 22 -5.83 15.90 -21.08
CA VAL A 22 -6.39 16.32 -22.39
C VAL A 22 -5.97 15.36 -23.51
N ALA A 23 -4.77 14.78 -23.44
CA ALA A 23 -4.29 13.78 -24.39
C ALA A 23 -5.12 12.47 -24.38
N SER A 24 -5.90 12.23 -23.32
CA SER A 24 -6.74 11.04 -23.14
C SER A 24 -8.16 11.19 -23.70
N GLY A 25 -8.48 12.32 -24.34
CA GLY A 25 -9.75 12.53 -25.05
C GLY A 25 -10.95 12.92 -24.17
N TYR A 26 -10.73 13.21 -22.88
CA TYR A 26 -11.77 13.67 -21.97
C TYR A 26 -12.02 15.17 -22.14
N ASN A 27 -13.29 15.57 -22.20
CA ASN A 27 -13.64 16.99 -22.33
C ASN A 27 -13.59 17.70 -20.96
N GLU A 28 -13.18 18.96 -20.95
CA GLU A 28 -12.96 19.74 -19.72
C GLU A 28 -14.26 20.00 -18.93
N GLN A 29 -15.43 19.92 -19.59
CA GLN A 29 -16.75 20.05 -18.96
C GLN A 29 -17.18 18.80 -18.17
N GLU A 30 -16.81 17.61 -18.62
CA GLU A 30 -17.05 16.34 -17.93
C GLU A 30 -16.21 16.26 -16.64
N LEU A 31 -14.98 16.79 -16.68
CA LEU A 31 -14.11 16.86 -15.50
C LEU A 31 -14.70 17.79 -14.42
N GLN A 32 -15.19 18.97 -14.84
CA GLN A 32 -15.83 19.92 -13.91
C GLN A 32 -17.15 19.37 -13.35
N SER A 33 -17.90 18.60 -14.14
CA SER A 33 -19.13 17.92 -13.72
C SER A 33 -18.85 16.79 -12.72
N ALA A 34 -17.81 15.97 -12.94
CA ALA A 34 -17.42 14.90 -12.03
C ALA A 34 -16.94 15.44 -10.68
N VAL A 35 -16.15 16.51 -10.68
CA VAL A 35 -15.67 17.17 -9.46
C VAL A 35 -16.80 17.87 -8.70
N ALA A 36 -17.84 18.35 -9.40
CA ALA A 36 -19.04 18.91 -8.77
C ALA A 36 -19.95 17.84 -8.16
N ALA A 37 -20.07 16.67 -8.79
CA ALA A 37 -20.89 15.56 -8.30
C ALA A 37 -20.33 14.92 -7.01
N GLU A 38 -19.00 14.88 -6.84
CA GLU A 38 -18.38 14.38 -5.60
C GLU A 38 -18.64 15.29 -4.38
N ARG A 39 -18.91 16.58 -4.60
CA ARG A 39 -19.18 17.54 -3.51
C ARG A 39 -20.58 17.41 -2.91
N ASP A 40 -21.56 16.88 -3.63
CA ASP A 40 -22.95 16.77 -3.16
C ASP A 40 -23.26 15.43 -2.45
N VAL A 41 -22.41 14.40 -2.59
CA VAL A 41 -22.65 13.08 -1.96
C VAL A 41 -22.24 13.04 -0.48
N LEU A 42 -21.38 13.94 -0.02
CA LEU A 42 -20.94 14.00 1.39
C LEU A 42 -21.83 14.86 2.29
N GLY A 43 -22.98 15.31 1.78
CA GLY A 43 -23.81 16.33 2.41
C GLY A 43 -25.13 15.87 3.02
N SER A 44 -25.31 14.62 3.48
CA SER A 44 -26.41 14.24 4.41
C SER A 44 -26.38 12.76 4.80
N ASN A 45 -25.94 12.44 6.02
CA ASN A 45 -26.71 11.58 6.94
C ASN A 45 -26.02 11.49 8.32
N ASN A 46 -26.44 12.40 9.21
CA ASN A 46 -26.33 12.21 10.64
C ASN A 46 -27.39 11.19 11.07
N ASN A 47 -26.97 10.03 11.59
CA ASN A 47 -27.71 9.34 12.63
C ASN A 47 -26.76 8.56 13.54
N ASN A 48 -26.77 8.98 14.80
CA ASN A 48 -26.00 8.47 15.93
C ASN A 48 -26.15 6.96 16.13
N HIS A 49 -25.03 6.24 16.03
CA HIS A 49 -24.73 5.10 16.89
C HIS A 49 -23.29 5.18 17.40
N SER A 50 -23.21 5.64 18.65
CA SER A 50 -22.25 5.32 19.72
C SER A 50 -20.90 4.66 19.37
N CYS A 51 -19.86 5.24 19.98
CA CYS A 51 -18.44 4.81 20.06
C CYS A 51 -17.50 5.42 19.02
N GLN A 52 -17.46 6.76 18.94
CA GLN A 52 -16.22 7.44 18.55
C GLN A 52 -15.25 7.36 19.72
N GLU A 53 -14.48 6.26 19.80
CA GLU A 53 -13.14 6.38 20.36
C GLU A 53 -12.42 7.41 19.50
N SER A 54 -12.18 8.61 20.05
CA SER A 54 -11.34 9.61 19.43
C SER A 54 -9.96 8.99 19.25
N GLN A 55 -9.71 8.45 18.06
CA GLN A 55 -8.40 7.93 17.70
C GLN A 55 -7.41 9.08 17.86
N PRO A 56 -6.24 8.86 18.49
CA PRO A 56 -5.25 9.90 18.58
C PRO A 56 -4.83 10.30 17.16
N GLU A 57 -5.19 11.52 16.76
CA GLU A 57 -4.75 12.13 15.50
C GLU A 57 -3.27 12.47 15.63
N MET A 58 -2.41 11.46 15.43
CA MET A 58 -0.97 11.61 15.36
C MET A 58 -0.60 12.15 13.98
N GLN A 59 0.23 13.20 13.93
CA GLN A 59 0.69 13.74 12.66
C GLN A 59 1.54 12.69 11.92
N PRO A 60 1.41 12.53 10.58
CA PRO A 60 2.16 11.52 9.82
C PRO A 60 3.67 11.58 10.04
N GLN A 61 4.21 12.80 10.20
CA GLN A 61 5.64 12.99 10.46
C GLN A 61 6.05 12.48 11.85
N GLU A 62 5.23 12.71 12.88
CA GLU A 62 5.48 12.24 14.25
C GLU A 62 5.38 10.71 14.32
N ALA A 63 4.39 10.14 13.64
CA ALA A 63 4.22 8.70 13.50
C ALA A 63 5.45 8.02 12.90
N ARG A 64 5.99 8.58 11.81
CA ARG A 64 7.21 8.09 11.16
C ARG A 64 8.43 8.20 12.08
N GLN A 65 8.63 9.37 12.71
CA GLN A 65 9.78 9.60 13.59
C GLN A 65 9.77 8.66 14.79
N GLY A 66 8.66 8.58 15.53
CA GLY A 66 8.57 7.70 16.70
C GLY A 66 8.75 6.22 16.35
N LEU A 67 8.25 5.80 15.18
CA LEU A 67 8.43 4.42 14.74
C LEU A 67 9.87 4.12 14.33
N GLN A 68 10.54 5.06 13.65
CA GLN A 68 11.96 4.92 13.30
C GLN A 68 12.85 4.85 14.54
N GLU A 69 12.57 5.68 15.56
CA GLU A 69 13.28 5.64 16.84
C GLU A 69 13.10 4.30 17.57
N ALA A 70 11.88 3.74 17.55
CA ALA A 70 11.62 2.43 18.12
C ALA A 70 12.34 1.30 17.36
N ILE A 71 12.35 1.35 16.01
CA ILE A 71 13.09 0.39 15.18
C ILE A 71 14.60 0.47 15.44
N ALA A 72 15.15 1.67 15.62
CA ALA A 72 16.58 1.85 15.89
C ALA A 72 17.04 1.19 17.20
N GLN A 73 16.14 1.07 18.18
CA GLN A 73 16.38 0.43 19.46
C GLN A 73 16.26 -1.10 19.43
N LEU A 74 15.71 -1.69 18.36
CA LEU A 74 15.64 -3.15 18.22
C LEU A 74 17.04 -3.76 18.00
N PRO A 75 17.23 -5.04 18.40
CA PRO A 75 18.45 -5.78 18.09
C PRO A 75 18.75 -5.78 16.59
N ALA A 76 20.02 -5.65 16.22
CA ALA A 76 20.45 -5.57 14.82
C ALA A 76 19.94 -6.74 13.97
N SER A 77 19.91 -7.95 14.53
CA SER A 77 19.38 -9.15 13.87
C SER A 77 17.89 -9.05 13.52
N GLN A 78 17.09 -8.34 14.32
CA GLN A 78 15.65 -8.19 14.07
C GLN A 78 15.37 -7.15 13.00
N ARG A 79 16.13 -6.05 12.98
CA ARG A 79 15.93 -4.96 12.02
C ARG A 79 16.74 -5.08 10.73
N GLN A 80 17.50 -6.17 10.56
CA GLN A 80 18.37 -6.37 9.41
C GLN A 80 17.61 -6.34 8.07
N ALA A 81 16.60 -7.20 7.91
CA ALA A 81 15.85 -7.30 6.65
C ALA A 81 15.12 -6.00 6.30
N TYR A 82 14.58 -5.31 7.31
CA TYR A 82 13.98 -3.98 7.14
C TYR A 82 15.02 -2.95 6.67
N GLY A 83 16.21 -2.92 7.29
CA GLY A 83 17.28 -2.00 6.90
C GLY A 83 17.77 -2.23 5.46
N GLU A 84 17.91 -3.49 5.05
CA GLU A 84 18.22 -3.86 3.67
C GLU A 84 17.13 -3.39 2.70
N ALA A 85 15.86 -3.59 3.02
CA ALA A 85 14.73 -3.13 2.20
C ALA A 85 14.70 -1.60 2.04
N VAL A 86 14.90 -0.86 3.14
CA VAL A 86 14.97 0.62 3.12
C VAL A 86 16.11 1.10 2.21
N GLN A 87 17.25 0.41 2.23
CA GLN A 87 18.40 0.77 1.41
C GLN A 87 18.21 0.43 -0.08
N GLN A 88 17.61 -0.74 -0.37
CA GLN A 88 17.50 -1.25 -1.74
C GLN A 88 16.27 -0.71 -2.47
N SER A 89 15.16 -0.50 -1.76
CA SER A 89 13.87 -0.15 -2.36
C SER A 89 13.00 0.68 -1.41
N PRO A 90 13.40 1.95 -1.13
CA PRO A 90 12.67 2.80 -0.19
C PRO A 90 11.21 3.03 -0.59
N LEU A 91 10.93 3.10 -1.90
CA LEU A 91 9.56 3.28 -2.41
C LEU A 91 8.65 2.09 -2.06
N VAL A 92 9.15 0.86 -2.17
CA VAL A 92 8.36 -0.34 -1.80
C VAL A 92 8.12 -0.36 -0.29
N VAL A 93 9.11 0.07 0.52
CA VAL A 93 8.93 0.22 1.96
C VAL A 93 7.83 1.22 2.30
N ASP A 94 7.81 2.38 1.65
CA ASP A 94 6.78 3.40 1.88
C ASP A 94 5.38 2.93 1.49
N ILE A 95 5.26 2.18 0.39
CA ILE A 95 3.97 1.67 -0.12
C ILE A 95 3.43 0.51 0.74
N GLU A 96 4.28 -0.46 1.05
CA GLU A 96 3.85 -1.70 1.72
C GLU A 96 3.80 -1.55 3.24
N THR A 97 4.69 -0.73 3.80
CA THR A 97 4.82 -0.55 5.24
C THR A 97 4.68 0.90 5.69
N PRO A 98 3.59 1.60 5.35
CA PRO A 98 3.34 2.94 5.86
C PRO A 98 3.18 2.89 7.38
N ALA A 99 3.90 3.79 8.08
CA ALA A 99 3.99 3.83 9.53
C ALA A 99 2.62 3.88 10.21
N GLU A 100 1.71 4.66 9.63
CA GLU A 100 0.36 4.91 10.13
C GLU A 100 -0.46 3.62 10.20
N ARG A 101 -0.35 2.73 9.20
CA ARG A 101 -1.09 1.46 9.19
C ARG A 101 -0.59 0.51 10.28
N PHE A 102 0.72 0.43 10.47
CA PHE A 102 1.31 -0.43 11.50
C PHE A 102 0.99 0.08 12.90
N LEU A 103 1.07 1.39 13.12
CA LEU A 103 0.69 2.02 14.39
C LEU A 103 -0.79 1.82 14.68
N LEU A 104 -1.68 1.99 13.70
CA LEU A 104 -3.12 1.78 13.88
C LEU A 104 -3.43 0.35 14.34
N VAL A 105 -2.85 -0.65 13.68
CA VAL A 105 -3.01 -2.08 14.06
C VAL A 105 -2.44 -2.36 15.45
N CYS A 106 -1.39 -1.65 15.83
CA CYS A 106 -0.73 -1.78 17.12
C CYS A 106 -1.26 -0.80 18.19
N ARG A 107 -2.42 -0.15 17.98
CA ARG A 107 -3.01 0.82 18.92
C ARG A 107 -2.03 1.93 19.34
N TYR A 108 -1.24 2.41 18.39
CA TYR A 108 -0.22 3.44 18.57
C TYR A 108 0.93 3.08 19.53
N ASP A 109 1.12 1.79 19.81
CA ASP A 109 2.34 1.29 20.47
C ASP A 109 3.48 1.22 19.45
N PHE A 110 4.41 2.17 19.54
CA PHE A 110 5.59 2.26 18.68
C PHE A 110 6.49 1.04 18.74
N TRP A 111 6.64 0.41 19.91
CA TRP A 111 7.51 -0.75 20.06
C TRP A 111 6.89 -1.99 19.42
N ALA A 112 5.60 -2.22 19.67
CA ALA A 112 4.86 -3.31 19.04
C ALA A 112 4.80 -3.13 17.52
N ALA A 113 4.60 -1.90 17.04
CA ALA A 113 4.61 -1.58 15.61
C ALA A 113 6.00 -1.83 14.99
N ALA A 114 7.08 -1.43 15.66
CA ALA A 114 8.46 -1.65 15.20
C ALA A 114 8.77 -3.15 15.06
N ILE A 115 8.39 -3.96 16.06
CA ILE A 115 8.55 -5.42 15.99
C ILE A 115 7.73 -6.00 14.83
N ARG A 116 6.48 -5.57 14.66
CA ARG A 116 5.61 -6.08 13.60
C ARG A 116 6.14 -5.70 12.21
N MET A 117 6.61 -4.46 12.03
CA MET A 117 7.17 -3.97 10.77
C MET A 117 8.46 -4.70 10.41
N THR A 118 9.40 -4.81 11.35
CA THR A 118 10.66 -5.55 11.11
C THR A 118 10.39 -7.03 10.82
N LYS A 119 9.47 -7.66 11.56
CA LYS A 119 9.04 -9.03 11.31
C LYS A 119 8.41 -9.21 9.92
N TYR A 120 7.58 -8.28 9.45
CA TYR A 120 7.03 -8.33 8.10
C TYR A 120 8.14 -8.48 7.05
N TRP A 121 9.18 -7.65 7.13
CA TRP A 121 10.31 -7.70 6.20
C TRP A 121 11.17 -8.96 6.36
N THR A 122 11.33 -9.49 7.58
CA THR A 122 11.96 -10.79 7.80
C THR A 122 11.17 -11.91 7.11
N GLU A 123 9.86 -11.96 7.29
CA GLU A 123 9.04 -12.99 6.65
C GLU A 123 9.01 -12.83 5.13
N ARG A 124 8.96 -11.58 4.64
CA ARG A 124 9.07 -11.29 3.21
C ARG A 124 10.36 -11.84 2.62
N LYS A 125 11.49 -11.65 3.32
CA LYS A 125 12.78 -12.22 2.94
C LYS A 125 12.80 -13.75 2.98
N ASN A 126 12.13 -14.36 3.96
CA ASN A 126 11.99 -15.82 4.03
C ASN A 126 11.19 -16.40 2.86
N VAL A 127 10.12 -15.70 2.44
CA VAL A 127 9.21 -16.16 1.38
C VAL A 127 9.81 -15.97 -0.01
N PHE A 128 10.31 -14.77 -0.32
CA PHE A 128 10.78 -14.44 -1.68
C PHE A 128 12.28 -14.68 -1.89
N GLY A 129 13.01 -14.99 -0.83
CA GLY A 129 14.44 -15.18 -0.83
C GLY A 129 15.24 -13.89 -0.70
N PRO A 130 16.56 -14.00 -0.50
CA PRO A 130 17.43 -12.86 -0.19
C PRO A 130 17.57 -11.87 -1.34
N ASP A 131 17.37 -12.30 -2.59
CA ASP A 131 17.66 -11.49 -3.77
C ASP A 131 16.44 -10.73 -4.31
N ARG A 132 15.21 -11.13 -3.93
CA ARG A 132 13.98 -10.59 -4.54
C ARG A 132 13.02 -9.94 -3.57
N PHE A 133 13.18 -10.12 -2.26
CA PHE A 133 12.20 -9.67 -1.28
C PHE A 133 11.98 -8.14 -1.23
N HIS A 134 12.92 -7.35 -1.72
CA HIS A 134 12.83 -5.89 -1.79
C HIS A 134 12.11 -5.38 -3.05
N PHE A 135 11.78 -6.25 -4.00
CA PHE A 135 11.03 -5.90 -5.19
C PHE A 135 9.52 -5.81 -4.91
N PRO A 136 8.76 -5.04 -5.71
CA PRO A 136 7.30 -5.01 -5.65
C PRO A 136 6.70 -6.36 -6.08
N LEU A 137 5.46 -6.64 -5.66
CA LEU A 137 4.70 -7.80 -6.14
C LEU A 137 4.00 -7.46 -7.45
N LEU A 138 4.65 -7.73 -8.58
CA LEU A 138 4.14 -7.47 -9.92
C LEU A 138 3.79 -8.77 -10.64
N LEU A 139 2.64 -8.78 -11.34
CA LEU A 139 2.25 -9.86 -12.24
C LEU A 139 2.79 -9.68 -13.66
N GLU A 140 3.22 -8.46 -13.99
CA GLU A 140 3.81 -8.10 -15.29
C GLU A 140 5.16 -7.42 -15.03
N PRO A 141 6.20 -8.17 -14.62
CA PRO A 141 7.53 -7.62 -14.41
C PRO A 141 8.14 -7.13 -15.74
N SER A 142 8.97 -6.11 -15.66
CA SER A 142 9.81 -5.64 -16.77
C SER A 142 11.29 -5.70 -16.38
N GLU A 143 12.20 -5.53 -17.36
CA GLU A 143 13.64 -5.51 -17.08
C GLU A 143 14.02 -4.38 -16.10
N ASP A 144 13.34 -3.24 -16.17
CA ASP A 144 13.56 -2.09 -15.30
C ASP A 144 12.82 -2.19 -13.96
N CYS A 145 11.80 -3.05 -13.88
CA CYS A 145 10.94 -3.20 -12.70
C CYS A 145 10.70 -4.69 -12.41
N PRO A 146 11.69 -5.37 -11.81
CA PRO A 146 11.56 -6.78 -11.46
C PRO A 146 10.49 -7.00 -10.38
N SER A 147 9.94 -8.22 -10.34
CA SER A 147 8.99 -8.64 -9.32
C SER A 147 9.66 -9.44 -8.21
N ALA A 148 9.11 -9.36 -6.99
CA ALA A 148 9.44 -10.29 -5.92
C ALA A 148 8.91 -11.71 -6.19
N LEU A 149 7.89 -11.82 -7.05
CA LEU A 149 7.32 -13.09 -7.50
C LEU A 149 8.20 -13.70 -8.60
N ASP A 150 8.39 -15.02 -8.54
CA ASP A 150 8.96 -15.76 -9.68
C ASP A 150 7.91 -16.02 -10.77
N GLN A 151 8.41 -16.38 -11.95
CA GLN A 151 7.59 -16.60 -13.13
C GLN A 151 6.55 -17.72 -12.92
N ASP A 152 6.92 -18.79 -12.22
CA ASP A 152 6.00 -19.90 -11.92
C ASP A 152 4.84 -19.45 -11.02
N THR A 153 5.12 -18.58 -10.04
CA THR A 153 4.12 -18.00 -9.15
C THR A 153 3.21 -17.02 -9.90
N ILE A 154 3.77 -16.19 -10.78
CA ILE A 154 3.00 -15.27 -11.62
C ILE A 154 2.04 -16.05 -12.52
N GLU A 155 2.54 -17.08 -13.22
CA GLU A 155 1.71 -17.94 -14.06
C GLU A 155 0.62 -18.66 -13.25
N ALA A 156 0.95 -19.13 -12.05
CA ALA A 156 -0.03 -19.75 -11.16
C ALA A 156 -1.12 -18.74 -10.77
N ILE A 157 -0.76 -17.52 -10.36
CA ILE A 157 -1.73 -16.48 -9.99
C ILE A 157 -2.60 -16.10 -11.19
N GLN A 158 -2.02 -15.94 -12.38
CA GLN A 158 -2.77 -15.60 -13.61
C GLN A 158 -3.73 -16.71 -14.05
N ARG A 159 -3.40 -17.98 -13.75
CA ARG A 159 -4.27 -19.14 -14.03
C ARG A 159 -5.33 -19.36 -12.96
N CYS A 160 -5.04 -19.00 -11.71
CA CYS A 160 -6.00 -19.10 -10.61
C CYS A 160 -7.04 -17.98 -10.73
N SER A 161 -8.33 -18.28 -10.58
CA SER A 161 -9.33 -17.22 -10.53
C SER A 161 -9.35 -16.58 -9.14
N LEU A 162 -8.39 -15.69 -8.87
CA LEU A 162 -8.54 -14.68 -7.84
C LEU A 162 -9.19 -13.46 -8.49
N VAL A 163 -10.46 -13.20 -8.17
CA VAL A 163 -11.21 -12.07 -8.73
C VAL A 163 -11.62 -11.16 -7.59
N ILE A 164 -11.23 -9.88 -7.67
CA ILE A 164 -11.83 -8.85 -6.83
C ILE A 164 -13.21 -8.55 -7.40
N LEU A 165 -14.25 -8.82 -6.62
CA LEU A 165 -15.62 -8.60 -7.04
C LEU A 165 -15.93 -7.09 -7.02
N PRO A 166 -16.78 -6.57 -7.93
CA PRO A 166 -17.20 -5.17 -7.94
C PRO A 166 -18.27 -4.89 -6.86
N VAL A 167 -18.11 -5.50 -5.69
CA VAL A 167 -19.00 -5.37 -4.53
C VAL A 167 -18.17 -5.22 -3.26
N VAL A 168 -18.74 -4.52 -2.29
CA VAL A 168 -18.23 -4.44 -0.93
C VAL A 168 -19.12 -5.25 0.00
N ASP A 169 -18.58 -5.68 1.14
CA ASP A 169 -19.38 -6.26 2.21
C ASP A 169 -20.10 -5.19 3.04
N ASP A 170 -20.85 -5.63 4.06
CA ASP A 170 -21.60 -4.75 4.97
C ASP A 170 -20.70 -3.78 5.78
N TYR A 171 -19.38 -3.98 5.75
CA TYR A 171 -18.38 -3.13 6.39
C TYR A 171 -17.61 -2.27 5.38
N ASN A 172 -18.09 -2.17 4.14
CA ASN A 172 -17.46 -1.44 3.05
C ASN A 172 -16.04 -1.94 2.70
N ARG A 173 -15.79 -3.24 2.87
CA ARG A 173 -14.52 -3.88 2.50
C ARG A 173 -14.67 -4.58 1.15
N GLY A 174 -13.65 -4.49 0.32
CA GLY A 174 -13.61 -5.21 -0.96
C GLY A 174 -13.64 -6.72 -0.76
N VAL A 175 -14.36 -7.42 -1.63
CA VAL A 175 -14.50 -8.89 -1.58
C VAL A 175 -13.63 -9.53 -2.66
N ALA A 176 -12.76 -10.44 -2.27
CA ALA A 176 -11.98 -11.27 -3.20
C ALA A 176 -12.55 -12.69 -3.22
N LEU A 177 -12.89 -13.19 -4.42
CA LEU A 177 -13.27 -14.57 -4.66
C LEU A 177 -12.03 -15.36 -5.08
N HIS A 178 -11.79 -16.49 -4.40
CA HIS A 178 -10.71 -17.41 -4.73
C HIS A 178 -11.30 -18.81 -5.00
N ASP A 179 -11.32 -19.21 -6.27
CA ASP A 179 -11.78 -20.54 -6.67
C ASP A 179 -10.68 -21.59 -6.45
N ARG A 180 -10.86 -22.43 -5.42
CA ARG A 180 -9.89 -23.47 -5.06
C ARG A 180 -9.91 -24.67 -6.01
N ASP A 181 -11.03 -24.92 -6.68
CA ASP A 181 -11.15 -26.08 -7.56
C ASP A 181 -10.36 -25.87 -8.85
N LEU A 182 -10.35 -24.63 -9.37
CA LEU A 182 -9.46 -24.23 -10.46
C LEU A 182 -7.98 -24.33 -10.09
N VAL A 183 -7.61 -23.94 -8.86
CA VAL A 183 -6.21 -24.06 -8.39
C VAL A 183 -5.77 -25.52 -8.34
N ASN A 184 -6.64 -26.41 -7.84
CA ASN A 184 -6.33 -27.84 -7.75
C ASN A 184 -6.19 -28.49 -9.14
N ALA A 185 -7.05 -28.14 -10.08
CA ALA A 185 -6.98 -28.66 -11.46
C ALA A 185 -5.65 -28.31 -12.16
N VAL A 186 -5.12 -27.10 -11.94
CA VAL A 186 -3.81 -26.67 -12.50
C VAL A 186 -2.64 -27.48 -11.91
N ASN A 187 -2.71 -27.82 -10.62
CA ASN A 187 -1.65 -28.59 -9.96
C ASN A 187 -1.62 -30.06 -10.41
N ASP A 188 -2.79 -30.64 -10.70
CA ASP A 188 -2.90 -32.02 -11.19
C ASP A 188 -2.33 -32.19 -12.61
N ASP A 189 -2.48 -31.17 -13.47
CA ASP A 189 -1.96 -31.21 -14.86
C ASP A 189 -0.42 -31.12 -14.90
N ARG A 190 0.20 -30.46 -13.91
CA ARG A 190 1.67 -30.41 -13.75
C ARG A 190 2.29 -31.70 -13.19
N SER A 191 1.47 -32.62 -12.66
CA SER A 191 1.93 -33.89 -12.06
C SER A 191 1.93 -35.07 -13.04
N ARG A 192 1.61 -34.83 -14.32
CA ARG A 192 1.57 -35.80 -15.41
C ARG A 192 2.69 -35.55 -16.42
#